data_AF-A0A4Y2H814-F1
#
_entry.id   AF-A0A4Y2H814-F1
#
_cell.length_a   1.000
_cell.length_b   1.000
_cell.length_c   1.000
_cell.angle_alpha   90.00
_cell.angle_beta   90.00
_cell.angle_gamma   90.00
#
_symmetry.space_group_name_H-M   'P 1'
#
loop_
_entity.id
_entity.type
_entity.pdbx_description
1 polymer ?
#
loop_
_entity_poly.entity_id
_entity_poly.type
_entity_poly.pdbx_seq_one_letter_code
_entity_poly.pdbx_strand_id
1 'polypeptide(L)'
;MNCYQPLCFVHGLQLAVVDMLYKKNIEREEEHQEITSNESDTDDETNDTHEEQGVTVTTTTDPRHLHLSRDEVIPRYNDLLHKVRKVVKLFKRSTKYDMYLQKYVKEDTGKELSLILDCRTRWNSLLAMMERFHKLKVCIDKALIDMGSDTTFSDLEWSKIKDLIESLQPFKLAVEALCRRDSTLLTAETTLKFILEKLVTQDTMLSAELSEALRVRIKERRTVVTGILIYL
;
A
#
# COMPACT_ATOMS: atom_id res chain seq x y z
N MET A 1 14.50 -27.06 -22.06
CA MET A 1 13.42 -26.31 -22.73
C MET A 1 12.78 -25.45 -21.64
N ASN A 2 13.22 -24.20 -21.48
CA ASN A 2 12.70 -23.33 -20.43
C ASN A 2 11.27 -22.94 -20.81
N CYS A 3 10.29 -23.40 -20.02
CA CYS A 3 8.91 -22.93 -20.12
C CYS A 3 8.90 -21.43 -19.77
N TYR A 4 8.90 -20.59 -20.80
CA TYR A 4 8.59 -19.18 -20.65
C TYR A 4 7.11 -19.05 -20.29
N GLN A 5 6.81 -18.94 -19.00
CA GLN A 5 5.47 -18.60 -18.54
C GLN A 5 5.17 -17.16 -19.01
N PRO A 6 4.13 -16.92 -19.84
CA PRO A 6 3.80 -15.58 -20.28
C PRO A 6 3.40 -14.73 -19.07
N LEU A 7 4.24 -13.78 -18.67
CA LEU A 7 3.94 -12.87 -17.56
C LEU A 7 2.94 -11.82 -18.05
N CYS A 8 1.70 -11.86 -17.57
CA CYS A 8 0.68 -10.88 -17.96
C CYS A 8 0.85 -9.53 -17.23
N PHE A 9 0.45 -8.43 -17.87
CA PHE A 9 0.54 -7.08 -17.29
C PHE A 9 -0.32 -6.91 -16.03
N VAL A 10 -1.50 -7.53 -15.97
CA VAL A 10 -2.35 -7.53 -14.77
C VAL A 10 -1.62 -8.10 -13.56
N HIS A 11 -0.89 -9.20 -13.75
CA HIS A 11 -0.05 -9.77 -12.69
C HIS A 11 1.11 -8.84 -12.32
N GLY A 12 1.68 -8.12 -13.29
CA GLY A 12 2.67 -7.07 -13.02
C GLY A 12 2.14 -5.93 -12.16
N LEU A 13 0.92 -5.45 -12.43
CA LEU A 13 0.24 -4.44 -11.61
C LEU A 13 0.03 -4.94 -10.18
N GLN A 14 -0.47 -6.17 -10.04
CA GLN A 14 -0.67 -6.81 -8.73
C GLN A 14 0.63 -6.86 -7.94
N LEU A 15 1.71 -7.31 -8.56
CA LEU A 15 3.01 -7.44 -7.91
C LEU A 15 3.63 -6.08 -7.57
N ALA A 16 3.47 -5.05 -8.40
CA ALA A 16 3.96 -3.72 -8.08
C ALA A 16 3.33 -3.18 -6.79
N VAL A 17 2.01 -3.34 -6.63
CA VAL A 17 1.28 -2.89 -5.45
C VAL A 17 1.58 -3.77 -4.23
N VAL A 18 1.55 -5.09 -4.39
CA VAL A 18 1.79 -6.03 -3.28
C VAL A 18 3.21 -5.91 -2.75
N ASP A 19 4.21 -5.78 -3.64
CA ASP A 19 5.59 -5.66 -3.20
C ASP A 19 5.81 -4.38 -2.39
N MET A 20 5.13 -3.29 -2.77
CA MET A 20 5.22 -2.02 -2.06
C MET A 20 4.53 -2.12 -0.69
N LEU A 21 3.32 -2.68 -0.64
CA LEU A 21 2.51 -2.71 0.59
C LEU A 21 2.90 -3.82 1.58
N TYR A 22 3.41 -4.96 1.11
CA TYR A 22 3.47 -6.19 1.92
C TYR A 22 4.82 -6.93 1.92
N LYS A 23 5.75 -6.65 1.00
CA LYS A 23 6.97 -7.48 0.86
C LYS A 23 7.84 -7.52 2.13
N LYS A 24 7.81 -6.46 2.94
CA LYS A 24 8.53 -6.39 4.23
C LYS A 24 7.79 -7.07 5.41
N ASN A 25 6.58 -7.58 5.20
CA ASN A 25 5.83 -8.33 6.22
C ASN A 25 6.07 -9.84 6.11
N ILE A 26 6.43 -10.37 4.93
CA ILE A 26 6.67 -11.81 4.73
C ILE A 26 8.01 -12.22 5.37
N GLU A 27 9.08 -11.45 5.13
CA GLU A 27 10.42 -11.75 5.69
C GLU A 27 10.44 -11.64 7.22
N ARG A 28 9.67 -10.72 7.83
CA ARG A 28 9.56 -10.60 9.29
C ARG A 28 8.66 -11.67 9.93
N GLU A 29 7.64 -12.16 9.21
CA GLU A 29 6.77 -13.23 9.70
C GLU A 29 7.48 -14.61 9.65
N GLU A 30 8.43 -14.81 8.73
CA GLU A 30 9.31 -15.98 8.70
C GLU A 30 10.34 -15.96 9.85
N GLU A 31 10.98 -14.81 10.12
CA GLU A 31 11.89 -14.65 11.27
C GLU A 31 11.20 -14.86 12.62
N HIS A 32 9.93 -14.44 12.78
CA HIS A 32 9.20 -14.60 14.04
C HIS A 32 8.60 -16.00 14.25
N GLN A 33 8.52 -16.83 13.20
CA GLN A 33 8.14 -18.23 13.31
C GLN A 33 9.33 -19.15 13.56
N GLU A 34 10.55 -18.78 13.13
CA GLU A 34 11.76 -19.58 13.39
C GLU A 34 12.33 -19.39 14.81
N ILE A 35 12.00 -18.31 15.53
CA ILE A 35 12.55 -18.05 16.88
C ILE A 35 11.78 -18.81 17.99
N THR A 36 10.62 -19.42 17.71
CA THR A 36 9.85 -20.20 18.71
C THR A 36 9.89 -21.70 18.46
N SER A 37 11.07 -22.28 18.33
CA SER A 37 11.31 -23.69 18.64
C SER A 37 12.80 -23.96 18.72
N ASN A 38 13.37 -23.76 19.92
CA ASN A 38 14.30 -24.67 20.60
C ASN A 38 14.92 -23.93 21.79
N GLU A 39 14.27 -24.05 22.94
CA GLU A 39 14.99 -23.99 24.21
C GLU A 39 15.77 -25.30 24.36
N SER A 40 17.09 -25.22 24.36
CA SER A 40 17.94 -26.16 25.08
C SER A 40 19.20 -25.43 25.51
N ASP A 41 19.34 -25.27 26.82
CA ASP A 41 20.52 -24.79 27.53
C ASP A 41 21.79 -25.52 27.12
N THR A 42 22.89 -24.79 26.98
CA THR A 42 24.22 -25.22 27.45
C THR A 42 25.16 -24.02 27.46
N ASP A 43 25.67 -23.72 28.65
CA ASP A 43 26.82 -22.84 28.90
C ASP A 43 28.07 -23.41 28.23
N ASP A 44 28.87 -22.57 27.55
CA ASP A 44 30.34 -22.64 27.65
C ASP A 44 31.01 -21.34 27.18
N GLU A 45 32.09 -21.00 27.87
CA GLU A 45 32.91 -19.80 27.70
C GLU A 45 33.79 -19.84 26.43
N THR A 46 34.16 -18.66 25.91
CA THR A 46 35.56 -18.18 25.69
C THR A 46 35.79 -17.34 24.42
N ASN A 47 36.42 -16.19 24.66
CA ASN A 47 37.47 -15.44 23.93
C ASN A 47 37.38 -14.93 22.48
N ASP A 48 37.57 -13.60 22.41
CA ASP A 48 38.58 -12.84 21.65
C ASP A 48 38.37 -12.38 20.18
N THR A 49 38.34 -11.04 20.08
CA THR A 49 39.03 -10.13 19.11
C THR A 49 38.81 -10.27 17.61
N HIS A 50 38.29 -9.21 16.96
CA HIS A 50 39.12 -8.18 16.29
C HIS A 50 38.26 -7.11 15.59
N GLU A 51 38.76 -5.87 15.69
CA GLU A 51 38.33 -4.66 14.98
C GLU A 51 38.59 -4.77 13.47
N GLU A 52 37.75 -4.13 12.64
CA GLU A 52 38.25 -3.30 11.54
C GLU A 52 37.25 -2.23 11.12
N GLN A 53 37.71 -0.97 11.20
CA GLN A 53 37.07 0.24 10.72
C GLN A 53 37.36 0.43 9.23
N GLY A 54 36.39 0.96 8.47
CA GLY A 54 36.59 1.24 7.05
C GLY A 54 35.69 2.34 6.47
N VAL A 55 36.16 3.59 6.59
CA VAL A 55 36.06 4.70 5.62
C VAL A 55 34.67 5.20 5.16
N THR A 56 34.31 6.38 5.65
CA THR A 56 33.22 7.25 5.21
C THR A 56 33.53 7.97 3.90
N VAL A 57 32.69 7.79 2.87
CA VAL A 57 32.65 8.63 1.67
C VAL A 57 31.43 9.54 1.75
N THR A 58 31.66 10.85 1.93
CA THR A 58 30.62 11.88 1.92
C THR A 58 30.29 12.27 0.48
N THR A 59 29.19 11.77 -0.08
CA THR A 59 28.58 12.36 -1.27
C THR A 59 27.63 13.47 -0.84
N THR A 60 27.95 14.70 -1.23
CA THR A 60 27.11 15.88 -1.14
C THR A 60 25.90 15.72 -2.05
N THR A 61 24.72 15.48 -1.46
CA THR A 61 23.44 15.40 -2.19
C THR A 61 22.62 16.67 -1.94
N ASP A 62 22.15 17.24 -3.05
CA ASP A 62 21.24 18.37 -3.22
C ASP A 62 20.11 18.43 -2.14
N PRO A 63 19.82 19.57 -1.49
CA PRO A 63 18.88 19.67 -0.37
C PRO A 63 17.39 19.46 -0.73
N ARG A 64 17.02 19.21 -1.99
CA ARG A 64 15.60 19.24 -2.42
C ARG A 64 14.89 17.90 -2.58
N HIS A 65 15.52 16.79 -2.21
CA HIS A 65 14.77 15.55 -2.01
C HIS A 65 15.47 14.73 -0.93
N LEU A 66 14.98 14.82 0.31
CA LEU A 66 15.30 13.80 1.31
C LEU A 66 14.72 12.49 0.76
N HIS A 67 15.58 11.71 0.09
CA HIS A 67 15.26 10.40 -0.45
C HIS A 67 15.08 9.45 0.73
N LEU A 68 13.91 9.56 1.36
CA LEU A 68 13.48 8.68 2.42
C LEU A 68 13.39 7.29 1.83
N SER A 69 14.13 6.36 2.40
CA SER A 69 14.25 5.01 1.83
C SER A 69 12.89 4.30 1.84
N ARG A 70 12.67 3.39 0.89
CA ARG A 70 11.50 2.48 0.88
C ARG A 70 11.20 1.88 2.27
N ASP A 71 12.26 1.61 3.03
CA ASP A 71 12.21 1.05 4.38
C ASP A 71 11.56 1.95 5.42
N GLU A 72 11.52 3.26 5.20
CA GLU A 72 10.90 4.25 6.08
C GLU A 72 9.46 4.58 5.65
N VAL A 73 9.14 4.42 4.36
CA VAL A 73 7.79 4.66 3.83
C VAL A 73 6.81 3.55 4.27
N ILE A 74 7.21 2.28 4.16
CA ILE A 74 6.35 1.13 4.47
C ILE A 74 5.86 1.12 5.94
N PRO A 75 6.73 1.30 6.96
CA PRO A 75 6.31 1.37 8.35
C PRO A 75 5.30 2.50 8.62
N ARG A 76 5.50 3.67 7.99
CA ARG A 76 4.63 4.85 8.18
C ARG A 76 3.19 4.59 7.74
N TYR A 77 2.98 3.85 6.66
CA TYR A 77 1.63 3.50 6.22
C TYR A 77 1.05 2.34 7.03
N ASN A 78 1.86 1.38 7.48
CA ASN A 78 1.39 0.27 8.30
C ASN A 78 0.70 0.75 9.58
N ASP A 79 1.28 1.70 10.31
CA ASP A 79 0.69 2.22 11.54
C ASP A 79 -0.67 2.90 11.29
N LEU A 80 -0.73 3.72 10.22
CA LEU A 80 -1.97 4.36 9.77
C LEU A 80 -3.03 3.32 9.41
N LEU A 81 -2.65 2.27 8.66
CA LEU A 81 -3.57 1.19 8.28
C LEU A 81 -4.06 0.41 9.50
N HIS A 82 -3.19 0.14 10.47
CA HIS A 82 -3.56 -0.49 11.73
C HIS A 82 -4.58 0.35 12.51
N LYS A 83 -4.35 1.66 12.58
CA LYS A 83 -5.27 2.62 13.22
C LYS A 83 -6.64 2.65 12.53
N VAL A 84 -6.67 2.75 11.20
CA VAL A 84 -7.92 2.70 10.42
C VAL A 84 -8.67 1.39 10.67
N ARG A 85 -7.99 0.24 10.59
CA ARG A 85 -8.61 -1.07 10.86
C ARG A 85 -9.14 -1.19 12.28
N LYS A 86 -8.45 -0.62 13.27
CA LYS A 86 -8.90 -0.60 14.67
C LYS A 86 -10.24 0.14 14.80
N VAL A 87 -10.35 1.32 14.19
CA VAL A 87 -11.58 2.12 14.21
C VAL A 87 -12.71 1.44 13.44
N VAL A 88 -12.43 0.90 12.24
CA VAL A 88 -13.42 0.10 11.49
C VAL A 88 -13.95 -1.06 12.34
N LYS A 89 -13.06 -1.81 13.01
CA LYS A 89 -13.45 -2.91 13.90
C LYS A 89 -14.25 -2.45 15.11
N LEU A 90 -13.93 -1.28 15.66
CA LEU A 90 -14.66 -0.68 16.79
C LEU A 90 -16.15 -0.50 16.44
N PHE A 91 -16.43 0.15 15.32
CA PHE A 91 -17.80 0.36 14.83
C PHE A 91 -18.49 -0.95 14.47
N LYS A 92 -17.80 -1.88 13.78
CA LYS A 92 -18.42 -3.15 13.37
C LYS A 92 -18.72 -4.10 14.53
N ARG A 93 -17.99 -4.03 15.65
CA ARG A 93 -18.14 -4.95 16.78
C ARG A 93 -19.30 -4.57 17.70
N SER A 94 -19.63 -3.28 17.79
CA SER A 94 -20.58 -2.76 18.77
C SER A 94 -21.76 -2.14 18.05
N THR A 95 -22.95 -2.72 18.23
CA THR A 95 -24.22 -2.17 17.72
C THR A 95 -24.43 -0.74 18.21
N LYS A 96 -24.09 -0.46 19.47
CA LYS A 96 -24.14 0.88 20.05
C LYS A 96 -23.24 1.87 19.29
N TYR A 97 -22.00 1.49 18.97
CA TYR A 97 -21.09 2.37 18.24
C TYR A 97 -21.49 2.56 16.78
N ASP A 98 -21.96 1.49 16.14
CA ASP A 98 -22.53 1.60 14.80
C ASP A 98 -23.75 2.54 14.79
N MET A 99 -24.61 2.54 15.82
CA MET A 99 -25.72 3.49 15.92
C MET A 99 -25.26 4.96 15.93
N TYR A 100 -24.19 5.30 16.65
CA TYR A 100 -23.63 6.66 16.62
C TYR A 100 -23.14 7.04 15.22
N LEU A 101 -22.43 6.13 14.55
CA LEU A 101 -21.97 6.37 13.19
C LEU A 101 -23.15 6.51 12.22
N GLN A 102 -24.12 5.59 12.26
CA GLN A 102 -25.26 5.58 11.34
C GLN A 102 -26.15 6.82 11.54
N LYS A 103 -26.23 7.39 12.75
CA LYS A 103 -26.90 8.68 12.98
C LYS A 103 -26.33 9.76 12.06
N TYR A 104 -25.03 10.00 12.12
CA TYR A 104 -24.38 11.03 11.29
C TYR A 104 -24.35 10.69 9.81
N VAL A 105 -24.19 9.41 9.47
CA VAL A 105 -24.21 8.94 8.07
C VAL A 105 -25.57 9.15 7.42
N LYS A 106 -26.67 8.90 8.16
CA LYS A 106 -28.04 9.19 7.68
C LYS A 106 -28.26 10.69 7.48
N GLU A 107 -27.78 11.52 8.40
CA GLU A 107 -27.88 12.98 8.30
C GLU A 107 -27.12 13.52 7.06
N ASP A 108 -25.94 12.99 6.77
CA ASP A 108 -25.08 13.45 5.67
C ASP A 108 -25.48 12.88 4.30
N THR A 109 -25.77 11.57 4.23
CA THR A 109 -25.97 10.86 2.95
C THR A 109 -27.43 10.44 2.69
N GLY A 110 -28.34 10.65 3.66
CA GLY A 110 -29.75 10.27 3.57
C GLY A 110 -30.03 8.76 3.69
N LYS A 111 -29.00 7.93 3.89
CA LYS A 111 -29.13 6.47 4.03
C LYS A 111 -28.02 5.91 4.90
N GLU A 112 -28.22 4.70 5.43
CA GLU A 112 -27.18 3.97 6.15
C GLU A 112 -26.04 3.57 5.23
N LEU A 113 -24.82 3.66 5.75
CA LEU A 113 -23.61 3.23 5.07
C LEU A 113 -22.61 2.72 6.10
N SER A 114 -22.38 1.41 6.09
CA SER A 114 -21.47 0.76 7.02
C SER A 114 -20.01 0.84 6.55
N LEU A 115 -19.10 0.80 7.51
CA LEU A 115 -17.66 0.68 7.24
C LEU A 115 -17.31 -0.73 6.75
N ILE A 116 -16.34 -0.78 5.84
CA ILE A 116 -15.83 -1.99 5.21
C ILE A 116 -14.49 -2.32 5.87
N LEU A 117 -14.26 -3.59 6.21
CA LEU A 117 -12.95 -4.07 6.66
C LEU A 117 -12.24 -4.75 5.49
N ASP A 118 -10.96 -4.46 5.30
CA ASP A 118 -10.17 -5.04 4.24
C ASP A 118 -9.76 -6.51 4.51
N CYS A 119 -9.43 -7.21 3.45
CA CYS A 119 -8.65 -8.44 3.50
C CYS A 119 -7.17 -8.06 3.42
N ARG A 120 -6.41 -8.42 4.47
CA ARG A 120 -5.03 -7.96 4.69
C ARG A 120 -4.10 -8.16 3.49
N THR A 121 -4.30 -9.21 2.69
CA THR A 121 -3.42 -9.58 1.58
C THR A 121 -3.94 -9.11 0.21
N ARG A 122 -5.10 -8.46 0.14
CA ARG A 122 -5.73 -8.03 -1.12
C ARG A 122 -5.88 -6.53 -1.16
N TRP A 123 -4.97 -5.86 -1.85
CA TRP A 123 -4.94 -4.40 -1.97
C TRP A 123 -6.25 -3.79 -2.53
N ASN A 124 -6.99 -4.51 -3.39
CA ASN A 124 -8.30 -4.06 -3.87
C ASN A 124 -9.30 -3.86 -2.71
N SER A 125 -9.30 -4.77 -1.73
CA SER A 125 -10.15 -4.65 -0.54
C SER A 125 -9.66 -3.58 0.42
N LEU A 126 -8.34 -3.35 0.47
CA LEU A 126 -7.73 -2.23 1.18
C LEU A 126 -8.22 -0.91 0.60
N LEU A 127 -8.10 -0.72 -0.72
CA LEU A 127 -8.58 0.49 -1.41
C LEU A 127 -10.06 0.74 -1.13
N ALA A 128 -10.91 -0.29 -1.23
CA ALA A 128 -12.34 -0.16 -0.93
C ALA A 128 -12.63 0.26 0.52
N MET A 129 -11.86 -0.27 1.49
CA MET A 129 -11.95 0.17 2.89
C MET A 129 -11.53 1.64 3.02
N MET A 130 -10.39 2.04 2.45
CA MET A 130 -9.87 3.40 2.55
C MET A 130 -10.82 4.42 1.89
N GLU A 131 -11.35 4.12 0.69
CA GLU A 131 -12.36 4.93 0.00
C GLU A 131 -13.61 5.15 0.86
N ARG A 132 -14.15 4.07 1.45
CA ARG A 132 -15.32 4.15 2.33
C ARG A 132 -15.01 4.95 3.60
N PHE A 133 -13.85 4.70 4.20
CA PHE A 133 -13.42 5.35 5.44
C PHE A 133 -13.24 6.85 5.24
N HIS A 134 -12.50 7.27 4.19
CA HIS A 134 -12.30 8.68 3.86
C HIS A 134 -13.62 9.38 3.47
N LYS A 135 -14.51 8.69 2.73
CA LYS A 135 -15.84 9.22 2.40
C LYS A 135 -16.65 9.59 3.65
N LEU A 136 -16.53 8.80 4.71
CA LEU A 136 -17.27 8.99 5.96
C LEU A 136 -16.47 9.75 7.03
N LYS A 137 -15.36 10.42 6.69
CA LYS A 137 -14.44 11.03 7.67
C LYS A 137 -15.14 11.93 8.69
N VAL A 138 -16.05 12.81 8.22
CA VAL A 138 -16.76 13.76 9.09
C VAL A 138 -17.70 13.02 10.04
N CYS A 139 -18.38 11.99 9.56
CA CYS A 139 -19.26 11.16 10.37
C CYS A 139 -18.48 10.34 11.40
N ILE A 140 -17.31 9.83 11.01
CA ILE A 140 -16.40 9.08 11.88
C ILE A 140 -15.90 9.98 13.01
N ASP A 141 -15.39 11.18 12.69
CA ASP A 141 -14.86 12.11 13.68
C ASP A 141 -15.95 12.52 14.69
N LYS A 142 -17.14 12.89 14.20
CA LYS A 142 -18.29 13.21 15.08
C LYS A 142 -18.69 12.03 15.96
N ALA A 143 -18.77 10.82 15.39
CA ALA A 143 -19.11 9.62 16.15
C ALA A 143 -18.06 9.31 17.23
N LEU A 144 -16.76 9.45 16.93
CA LEU A 144 -15.68 9.22 17.89
C LEU A 144 -15.76 10.20 19.07
N ILE A 145 -16.10 11.47 18.80
CA ILE A 145 -16.33 12.50 19.83
C ILE A 145 -17.53 12.14 20.71
N ASP A 146 -18.68 11.82 20.11
CA ASP A 146 -19.92 11.47 20.84
C ASP A 146 -19.75 10.22 21.71
N MET A 147 -18.89 9.29 21.28
CA MET A 147 -18.55 8.08 22.02
C MET A 147 -17.50 8.29 23.11
N GLY A 148 -16.87 9.48 23.18
CA GLY A 148 -15.77 9.76 24.09
C GLY A 148 -14.53 8.90 23.82
N SER A 149 -14.25 8.59 22.55
CA SER A 149 -13.07 7.79 22.18
C SER A 149 -11.82 8.65 22.13
N ASP A 150 -10.72 8.17 22.73
CA ASP A 150 -9.41 8.83 22.62
C ASP A 150 -8.78 8.74 21.22
N THR A 151 -9.36 7.94 20.33
CA THR A 151 -8.84 7.78 18.97
C THR A 151 -9.36 8.90 18.08
N THR A 152 -8.44 9.69 17.52
CA THR A 152 -8.71 10.77 16.56
C THR A 152 -7.76 10.68 15.37
N PHE A 153 -8.10 11.29 14.24
CA PHE A 153 -7.22 11.39 13.07
C PHE A 153 -6.82 12.83 12.83
N SER A 154 -5.52 13.07 12.69
CA SER A 154 -4.99 14.38 12.31
C SER A 154 -5.21 14.68 10.83
N ASP A 155 -5.15 15.95 10.44
CA ASP A 155 -5.22 16.36 9.03
C ASP A 155 -4.14 15.71 8.18
N LEU A 156 -2.94 15.51 8.75
CA LEU A 156 -1.85 14.80 8.09
C LEU A 156 -2.18 13.33 7.84
N GLU A 157 -2.83 12.65 8.79
CA GLU A 157 -3.28 11.26 8.61
C GLU A 157 -4.38 11.19 7.55
N TRP A 158 -5.35 12.10 7.58
CA TRP A 158 -6.37 12.18 6.54
C TRP A 158 -5.80 12.45 5.14
N SER A 159 -4.79 13.32 5.04
CA SER A 159 -4.06 13.55 3.80
C SER A 159 -3.37 12.29 3.31
N LYS A 160 -2.65 11.56 4.19
CA LYS A 160 -2.00 10.29 3.82
C LYS A 160 -3.00 9.22 3.37
N ILE A 161 -4.17 9.16 4.00
CA ILE A 161 -5.27 8.27 3.57
C ILE A 161 -5.71 8.62 2.15
N LYS A 162 -5.90 9.92 1.87
CA LYS A 162 -6.26 10.40 0.54
C LYS A 162 -5.16 10.10 -0.49
N ASP A 163 -3.91 10.35 -0.14
CA ASP A 163 -2.77 10.05 -1.00
C ASP A 163 -2.72 8.57 -1.38
N LEU A 164 -2.95 7.67 -0.41
CA LEU A 164 -3.03 6.24 -0.66
C LEU A 164 -4.17 5.85 -1.60
N ILE A 165 -5.35 6.45 -1.44
CA ILE A 165 -6.49 6.22 -2.33
C ILE A 165 -6.15 6.66 -3.75
N GLU A 166 -5.64 7.88 -3.91
CA GLU A 166 -5.31 8.47 -5.21
C GLU A 166 -4.18 7.72 -5.93
N SER A 167 -3.22 7.17 -5.19
CA SER A 167 -2.14 6.36 -5.78
C SER A 167 -2.61 4.97 -6.23
N LEU A 168 -3.58 4.36 -5.55
CA LEU A 168 -4.06 3.01 -5.86
C LEU A 168 -5.21 3.00 -6.88
N GLN A 169 -5.98 4.09 -6.99
CA GLN A 169 -7.12 4.17 -7.92
C GLN A 169 -6.73 3.90 -9.39
N PRO A 170 -5.62 4.45 -9.94
CA PRO A 170 -5.20 4.17 -11.30
C PRO A 170 -4.92 2.68 -11.55
N PHE A 171 -4.37 1.97 -10.56
CA PHE A 171 -4.13 0.52 -10.67
C PHE A 171 -5.44 -0.26 -10.75
N LYS A 172 -6.47 0.13 -9.99
CA LYS A 172 -7.78 -0.54 -10.04
C LYS A 172 -8.42 -0.38 -11.41
N LEU A 173 -8.46 0.85 -11.93
CA LEU A 173 -8.98 1.15 -13.26
C LEU A 173 -8.20 0.39 -14.35
N ALA A 174 -6.88 0.30 -14.20
CA ALA A 174 -6.04 -0.43 -15.12
C ALA A 174 -6.30 -1.93 -15.13
N VAL A 175 -6.44 -2.55 -13.96
CA VAL A 175 -6.82 -3.97 -13.86
C VAL A 175 -8.19 -4.20 -14.49
N GLU A 176 -9.17 -3.33 -14.22
CA GLU A 176 -10.50 -3.41 -14.83
C GLU A 176 -10.43 -3.31 -16.36
N ALA A 177 -9.65 -2.37 -16.90
CA ALA A 177 -9.48 -2.19 -18.35
C ALA A 177 -8.79 -3.38 -19.02
N LEU A 178 -7.69 -3.87 -18.43
CA LEU A 178 -6.91 -4.99 -18.95
C LEU A 178 -7.64 -6.34 -18.90
N CYS A 179 -8.57 -6.50 -17.95
CA CYS A 179 -9.37 -7.71 -17.82
C CYS A 179 -10.59 -7.75 -18.76
N ARG A 180 -10.82 -6.71 -19.57
CA ARG A 180 -11.92 -6.72 -20.55
C ARG A 180 -11.60 -7.66 -21.71
N ARG A 181 -12.64 -8.26 -22.28
CA ARG A 181 -12.53 -9.18 -23.43
C ARG A 181 -11.96 -8.51 -24.69
N ASP A 182 -12.17 -7.21 -24.84
CA ASP A 182 -11.68 -6.38 -25.95
C ASP A 182 -10.28 -5.78 -25.68
N SER A 183 -9.62 -6.13 -24.58
CA SER A 183 -8.31 -5.59 -24.23
C SER A 183 -7.25 -6.04 -25.25
N THR A 184 -6.60 -5.05 -25.86
CA THR A 184 -5.51 -5.26 -26.83
C THR A 184 -4.16 -4.89 -26.22
N LEU A 185 -3.07 -5.17 -26.93
CA LEU A 185 -1.75 -4.70 -26.55
C LEU A 185 -1.67 -3.16 -26.49
N LEU A 186 -2.37 -2.45 -27.39
CA LEU A 186 -2.48 -0.99 -27.36
C LEU A 186 -3.24 -0.52 -26.10
N THR A 187 -4.33 -1.22 -25.73
CA THR A 187 -5.04 -0.97 -24.46
C THR A 187 -4.10 -1.12 -23.27
N ALA A 188 -3.24 -2.13 -23.27
CA ALA A 188 -2.28 -2.33 -22.20
C ALA A 188 -1.23 -1.22 -22.13
N GLU A 189 -0.61 -0.86 -23.27
CA GLU A 189 0.41 0.18 -23.35
C GLU A 189 -0.14 1.54 -22.87
N THR A 190 -1.30 1.94 -23.38
CA THR A 190 -1.99 3.18 -22.99
C THR A 190 -2.41 3.18 -21.52
N THR A 191 -2.88 2.06 -21.00
CA THR A 191 -3.25 1.90 -19.59
C THR A 191 -2.04 2.04 -18.67
N LEU A 192 -0.90 1.40 -19.01
CA LEU A 192 0.33 1.50 -18.22
C LEU A 192 0.88 2.94 -18.22
N LYS A 193 0.86 3.60 -19.38
CA LYS A 193 1.23 5.01 -19.51
C LYS A 193 0.32 5.91 -18.65
N PHE A 194 -0.99 5.69 -18.70
CA PHE A 194 -1.97 6.40 -17.87
C PHE A 194 -1.66 6.29 -16.37
N ILE A 195 -1.32 5.09 -15.87
CA ILE A 195 -0.96 4.91 -14.45
C ILE A 195 0.29 5.73 -14.11
N LEU A 196 1.35 5.62 -14.93
CA LEU A 196 2.60 6.34 -14.68
C LEU A 196 2.40 7.85 -14.69
N GLU A 197 1.64 8.39 -15.63
CA GLU A 197 1.30 9.82 -15.69
C GLU A 197 0.53 10.27 -14.45
N LYS A 198 -0.45 9.47 -13.99
CA LYS A 198 -1.22 9.78 -12.78
C LYS A 198 -0.35 9.78 -11.53
N LEU A 199 0.55 8.80 -11.38
CA LEU A 199 1.47 8.74 -10.24
C LEU A 199 2.46 9.91 -10.25
N VAL A 200 3.03 10.25 -11.41
CA VAL A 200 3.94 11.40 -11.54
C VAL A 200 3.22 12.72 -11.22
N THR A 201 1.97 12.88 -11.65
CA THR A 201 1.17 14.08 -11.36
C THR A 201 0.85 14.23 -9.88
N GLN A 202 0.70 13.11 -9.16
CA GLN A 202 0.38 13.14 -7.74
C GLN A 202 1.56 13.64 -6.89
N ASP A 203 2.80 13.39 -7.34
CA ASP A 203 4.04 13.91 -6.74
C ASP A 203 4.16 13.68 -5.22
N THR A 204 3.68 12.52 -4.76
CA THR A 204 3.88 12.05 -3.39
C THR A 204 4.96 10.99 -3.34
N MET A 205 5.61 10.85 -2.18
CA MET A 205 6.58 9.76 -1.94
C MET A 205 6.00 8.39 -2.27
N LEU A 206 4.75 8.12 -1.89
CA LEU A 206 4.08 6.86 -2.19
C LEU A 206 3.91 6.66 -3.71
N SER A 207 3.49 7.70 -4.42
CA SER A 207 3.30 7.63 -5.86
C SER A 207 4.62 7.41 -6.63
N ALA A 208 5.72 7.99 -6.15
CA ALA A 208 7.05 7.79 -6.71
C ALA A 208 7.52 6.33 -6.56
N GLU A 209 7.40 5.76 -5.37
CA GLU A 209 7.73 4.35 -5.09
C GLU A 209 6.88 3.37 -5.91
N LEU A 210 5.57 3.59 -5.98
CA LEU A 210 4.67 2.80 -6.81
C LEU A 210 5.01 2.93 -8.30
N SER A 211 5.39 4.13 -8.74
CA SER A 211 5.81 4.37 -10.12
C SER A 211 7.08 3.60 -10.44
N GLU A 212 8.06 3.56 -9.53
CA GLU A 212 9.30 2.83 -9.75
C GLU A 212 9.08 1.32 -9.74
N ALA A 213 8.33 0.81 -8.75
CA ALA A 213 7.93 -0.58 -8.70
C ALA A 213 7.22 -0.99 -10.00
N LEU A 214 6.29 -0.16 -10.50
CA LEU A 214 5.59 -0.41 -11.75
C LEU A 214 6.55 -0.42 -12.96
N ARG A 215 7.50 0.53 -13.05
CA ARG A 215 8.50 0.56 -14.14
C ARG A 215 9.32 -0.72 -14.17
N VAL A 216 9.75 -1.24 -13.02
CA VAL A 216 10.45 -2.52 -12.91
C VAL A 216 9.57 -3.65 -13.47
N ARG A 217 8.32 -3.75 -13.01
CA ARG A 217 7.39 -4.80 -13.47
C ARG A 217 7.05 -4.71 -14.96
N ILE A 218 7.02 -3.51 -15.54
CA ILE A 218 6.84 -3.30 -16.98
C ILE A 218 8.07 -3.80 -17.74
N LYS A 219 9.29 -3.45 -17.30
CA LYS A 219 10.54 -3.88 -17.94
C LYS A 219 10.67 -5.41 -17.96
N GLU A 220 10.34 -6.10 -16.87
CA GLU A 220 10.33 -7.57 -16.77
C GLU A 220 9.42 -8.24 -17.81
N ARG A 221 8.36 -7.56 -18.24
CA ARG A 221 7.29 -8.13 -19.08
C ARG A 221 7.37 -7.69 -20.54
N ARG A 222 8.11 -6.62 -20.82
CA ARG A 222 8.35 -6.15 -22.19
C ARG A 222 9.34 -7.07 -22.89
N THR A 223 8.92 -7.56 -24.04
CA THR A 223 9.73 -8.25 -25.04
C THR A 223 10.13 -7.28 -26.16
N VAL A 224 11.07 -7.67 -27.02
CA VAL A 224 11.49 -6.85 -28.18
C VAL A 224 10.31 -6.41 -29.05
N VAL A 225 9.30 -7.28 -29.22
CA VAL A 225 8.09 -7.00 -30.03
C VAL A 225 7.16 -5.97 -29.38
N THR A 226 7.05 -5.97 -28.05
CA THR A 226 6.24 -4.98 -27.32
C THR A 226 6.97 -3.64 -27.17
N GLY A 227 8.31 -3.63 -27.23
CA GLY A 227 9.12 -2.40 -27.27
C GLY A 227 8.99 -1.59 -28.56
N ILE A 228 8.65 -2.21 -29.69
CA ILE A 228 8.47 -1.52 -30.98
C ILE A 228 7.24 -0.59 -30.96
N LEU A 229 6.20 -0.92 -30.18
CA LEU A 229 5.01 -0.08 -30.00
C LEU A 229 5.27 1.24 -29.26
N ILE A 230 6.46 1.44 -28.69
CA ILE A 230 6.86 2.76 -28.14
C ILE A 230 7.10 3.77 -29.27
N TYR A 231 7.37 3.29 -30.49
CA TYR A 231 7.71 4.10 -31.66
C TYR A 231 6.59 4.21 -32.71
N LEU A 232 5.43 3.61 -32.45
CA LEU A 232 4.22 3.69 -33.28
C LEU A 232 3.19 4.60 -32.60
#